data_AF-A0A078KU89-F1
#
_entry.id   AF-A0A078KU89-F1
#
_cell.length_a   1.000
_cell.length_b   1.000
_cell.length_c   1.000
_cell.angle_alpha   90.00
_cell.angle_beta   90.00
_cell.angle_gamma   90.00
#
_symmetry.space_group_name_H-M   'P 1'
#
loop_
_entity.id
_entity.type
_entity.pdbx_description
1 polymer ?
#
loop_
_entity_poly.entity_id
_entity_poly.type
_entity_poly.pdbx_seq_one_letter_code
_entity_poly.pdbx_strand_id
1 'polypeptide(L)' 'MTYEEVKKIIGCDGELMSEVGSKGQKYYTAVYDWKGKDGISNAVLEFQDNKLIFKSQVGLR' A
#
# COMPACT_ATOMS: atom_id res chain seq x y z
N MET A 1 -8.06 4.19 -6.97
CA MET A 1 -8.16 3.68 -5.61
C MET A 1 -7.17 4.44 -4.75
N THR A 2 -7.63 5.10 -3.70
CA THR A 2 -6.79 5.82 -2.74
C THR A 2 -6.29 4.88 -1.65
N TYR A 3 -5.32 5.32 -0.84
CA TYR A 3 -4.87 4.55 0.32
C TYR A 3 -6.05 4.23 1.26
N GLU A 4 -6.90 5.22 1.56
CA GLU A 4 -8.07 5.03 2.44
C GLU A 4 -9.09 4.05 1.88
N GLU A 5 -9.33 4.06 0.57
CA GLU A 5 -10.20 3.07 -0.08
C GLU A 5 -9.62 1.66 0.03
N VAL A 6 -8.31 1.48 -0.20
CA VAL A 6 -7.62 0.19 -0.05
C VAL A 6 -7.67 -0.30 1.39
N LYS A 7 -7.33 0.57 2.36
CA LYS A 7 -7.41 0.29 3.79
C LYS A 7 -8.81 -0.18 4.19
N LYS A 8 -9.86 0.47 3.68
CA LYS A 8 -11.25 0.08 3.95
C LYS A 8 -11.59 -1.30 3.39
N ILE A 9 -11.05 -1.66 2.23
CA ILE A 9 -11.25 -2.98 1.60
C ILE A 9 -10.50 -4.07 2.38
N ILE A 10 -9.24 -3.83 2.74
CA ILE A 10 -8.41 -4.83 3.44
C ILE A 10 -8.81 -4.95 4.92
N GLY A 11 -9.28 -3.86 5.52
CA GLY A 11 -9.73 -3.81 6.91
C GLY A 11 -8.65 -3.47 7.93
N CYS A 12 -7.44 -3.10 7.48
CA CYS A 12 -6.36 -2.63 8.35
C CYS A 12 -5.43 -1.67 7.60
N ASP A 13 -4.64 -0.92 8.37
CA ASP A 13 -3.55 -0.09 7.84
C ASP A 13 -2.42 -0.96 7.26
N GLY A 14 -1.76 -0.43 6.22
CA GLY A 14 -0.54 -1.00 5.68
C GLY A 14 0.67 -0.49 6.45
N GLU A 15 1.75 -1.27 6.44
CA GLU A 15 3.04 -0.88 6.99
C GLU A 15 3.81 -0.07 5.95
N LEU A 16 4.19 1.17 6.26
CA LEU A 16 4.97 2.00 5.34
C LEU A 16 6.38 1.41 5.17
N MET A 17 6.72 1.02 3.94
CA MET A 17 8.03 0.45 3.61
C MET A 17 9.01 1.53 3.15
N SER A 18 8.54 2.45 2.30
CA SER A 18 9.34 3.55 1.79
C SER A 18 8.43 4.69 1.28
N GLU A 19 8.96 5.90 1.29
CA GLU A 19 8.33 7.05 0.66
C GLU A 19 9.36 7.98 0.02
N VAL A 20 8.93 8.69 -1.03
CA VAL A 20 9.73 9.70 -1.73
C VAL A 20 8.86 10.94 -1.95
N GLY A 21 9.46 12.11 -1.70
CA GLY A 21 8.80 13.41 -1.78
C GLY A 21 8.06 13.77 -0.48
N SER A 22 7.21 14.80 -0.54
CA SER A 22 6.47 15.31 0.61
C SER A 22 4.98 15.07 0.45
N LYS A 23 4.31 14.55 1.49
CA LYS A 23 2.85 14.34 1.50
C LYS A 23 2.11 15.61 1.06
N GLY A 24 1.16 15.45 0.12
CA GLY A 24 0.37 16.55 -0.43
C GLY A 24 1.04 17.32 -1.58
N GLN A 25 2.30 17.02 -1.91
CA GLN A 25 2.97 17.52 -3.11
C GLN A 25 2.80 16.55 -4.28
N LYS A 26 2.92 17.09 -5.50
CA LYS A 26 2.89 16.30 -6.73
C LYS A 26 4.02 15.28 -6.75
N TYR A 27 3.72 14.09 -7.25
CA TYR A 27 4.59 12.92 -7.32
C TYR A 27 4.99 12.33 -5.96
N TYR A 28 4.33 12.73 -4.86
CA TYR A 28 4.53 12.02 -3.59
C TYR A 28 4.17 10.55 -3.78
N THR A 29 5.13 9.68 -3.48
CA THR A 29 5.05 8.25 -3.73
C THR A 29 5.33 7.50 -2.45
N ALA A 30 4.49 6.54 -2.11
CA ALA A 30 4.63 5.72 -0.91
C ALA A 30 4.30 4.25 -1.21
N VAL A 31 5.16 3.37 -0.71
CA VAL A 31 5.02 1.91 -0.83
C VAL A 31 4.63 1.36 0.54
N TYR A 32 3.57 0.57 0.56
CA TYR A 32 3.05 -0.06 1.77
C TYR A 32 3.00 -1.58 1.60
N ASP A 33 3.27 -2.29 2.70
CA ASP A 33 3.14 -3.74 2.81
C ASP A 33 1.97 -4.11 3.73
N TRP A 34 1.09 -4.98 3.27
CA TRP A 34 0.05 -5.62 4.07
C TRP A 34 0.41 -7.07 4.29
N LYS A 35 0.79 -7.40 5.53
CA LYS A 35 1.12 -8.77 5.93
C LYS A 35 -0.15 -9.56 6.21
N GLY A 36 -0.21 -10.77 5.65
CA GLY A 36 -1.24 -11.75 5.97
C GLY A 36 -1.07 -12.31 7.38
N LYS A 37 -2.16 -12.85 7.92
CA LYS A 37 -2.19 -13.42 9.29
C LYS A 37 -1.32 -14.67 9.45
N ASP A 38 -1.00 -15.34 8.34
CA ASP A 38 -0.14 -16.53 8.32
C ASP A 38 1.35 -16.19 8.46
N GLY A 39 1.72 -14.90 8.42
CA GLY A 39 3.10 -14.43 8.53
C GLY A 39 3.95 -14.73 7.30
N ILE A 40 3.37 -15.25 6.23
CA ILE A 40 4.06 -15.62 4.99
C ILE A 40 3.51 -14.82 3.82
N SER A 41 2.19 -14.73 3.72
CA SER A 41 1.54 -14.02 2.64
C SER A 41 1.62 -12.51 2.85
N ASN A 42 1.70 -11.76 1.75
CA ASN A 42 1.67 -10.31 1.81
C ASN A 42 1.20 -9.67 0.50
N ALA A 43 0.87 -8.38 0.58
CA ALA A 43 0.58 -7.52 -0.57
C ALA A 43 1.37 -6.22 -0.46
N VAL A 44 2.14 -5.91 -1.50
CA VAL A 44 2.90 -4.67 -1.64
C VAL A 44 2.18 -3.77 -2.64
N LEU A 45 1.87 -2.56 -2.21
CA LEU A 45 1.08 -1.59 -2.97
C LEU A 45 1.81 -0.25 -3.00
N GLU A 46 1.89 0.35 -4.18
CA GLU A 46 2.50 1.67 -4.38
C GLU A 46 1.44 2.70 -4.75
N PHE A 47 1.46 3.82 -4.04
CA PHE A 47 0.56 4.93 -4.26
C PHE A 47 1.37 6.17 -4.68
N GLN A 48 1.00 6.80 -5.78
CA GLN A 48 1.51 8.10 -6.20
C GLN A 48 0.37 9.08 -6.31
N ASP A 49 0.55 10.30 -5.78
CA ASP A 49 -0.50 11.34 -5.76
C ASP A 49 -1.82 10.82 -5.18
N ASN A 50 -1.73 10.00 -4.12
CA ASN A 50 -2.84 9.30 -3.46
C ASN A 50 -3.65 8.38 -4.39
N LYS A 51 -3.03 7.87 -5.46
CA LYS A 51 -3.63 6.89 -6.37
C LYS A 51 -2.77 5.64 -6.42
N LEU A 52 -3.41 4.49 -6.28
CA LEU A 52 -2.76 3.20 -6.46
C LEU A 52 -2.25 3.08 -7.90
N ILE A 53 -0.93 2.94 -8.06
CA ILE A 53 -0.26 2.82 -9.36
C ILE A 53 0.35 1.44 -9.58
N PHE A 54 0.70 0.73 -8.50
CA PHE A 54 1.24 -0.62 -8.58
C PHE A 54 0.71 -1.49 -7.44
N LYS A 55 0.53 -2.79 -7.75
CA LYS A 55 0.15 -3.82 -6.78
C LYS A 55 0.86 -5.13 -7.10
N SER A 56 1.33 -5.80 -6.06
CA SER A 56 1.88 -7.16 -6.12
C SER A 56 1.50 -7.92 -4.86
N GLN A 57 1.38 -9.23 -4.95
CA GLN A 57 1.04 -10.08 -3.81
C GLN A 57 1.64 -11.47 -3.96
N VAL A 58 1.97 -12.08 -2.82
CA VAL A 58 2.49 -13.44 -2.75
C VAL A 58 1.73 -14.20 -1.66
N GLY A 59 1.39 -15.45 -1.94
CA GLY A 59 0.83 -16.38 -0.94
C GLY A 59 -0.63 -16.14 -0.53
N LEU A 60 -1.29 -15.06 -0.97
CA LEU A 60 -2.72 -14.83 -0.71
C LEU A 60 -3.60 -15.89 -1.41
N ARG A 61 -4.60 -16.41 -0.71
CA ARG A 61 -5.57 -17.40 -1.18
C ARG A 61 -7.00 -16.98 -0.88
#